data_AF-C3ZF57-F1
#
_entry.id   AF-C3ZF57-F1
#
_cell.length_a   1.000
_cell.length_b   1.000
_cell.length_c   1.000
_cell.angle_alpha   90.00
_cell.angle_beta   90.00
_cell.angle_gamma   90.00
#
_symmetry.space_group_name_H-M   'P 1'
#
loop_
_entity.id
_entity.type
_entity.pdbx_description
1 polymer ?
#
loop_
_entity_poly.entity_id
_entity_poly.type
_entity_poly.pdbx_seq_one_letter_code
_entity_poly.pdbx_strand_id
1 'polypeptide(L)'
;MWKILTSSSRILWEKGLPDLQKLTAAVPAVIGRCQHSDTGHGPGSSNGTTGTTQDVHSQPAHAHNPTPAGKQHVDTRSQQLPLTDDLMPRLIDRRNGQKVKPTFSVEELQRKLDKLRALMLSSNIDAVLFTSYHNINYYCDFLYCAFGRPYGLVITMDKVLVIASAIDGGQPWRRTQIGENVLYTDWQRDNFYHAVQTELAGRGLMTLGVEFDDMTLDGFTKLNLAVPDMQKVDIGKPTMRLRMKKSDEEIALIRCV
;
A
#
# COMPACT_ATOMS: atom_id res chain seq x y z
N MET A 1 42.25 8.28 -26.26
CA MET A 1 42.10 9.49 -25.41
C MET A 1 40.60 9.69 -25.15
N TRP A 2 40.21 10.52 -24.16
CA TRP A 2 38.84 10.65 -23.62
C TRP A 2 38.46 9.38 -22.80
N LYS A 3 38.63 9.35 -21.47
CA LYS A 3 38.01 10.11 -20.36
C LYS A 3 36.59 9.63 -20.00
N ILE A 4 36.56 8.72 -19.03
CA ILE A 4 35.40 8.47 -18.16
C ILE A 4 35.18 9.70 -17.28
N LEU A 5 33.91 10.09 -17.05
CA LEU A 5 33.52 11.09 -16.06
C LEU A 5 32.69 10.42 -14.96
N THR A 6 33.36 10.00 -13.90
CA THR A 6 32.72 9.79 -12.60
C THR A 6 32.66 11.13 -11.87
N SER A 7 31.49 11.48 -11.32
CA SER A 7 31.33 12.63 -10.42
C SER A 7 30.88 12.12 -9.06
N SER A 8 31.63 12.45 -8.01
CA SER A 8 31.51 11.83 -6.69
C SER A 8 30.62 12.64 -5.75
N SER A 9 29.57 12.00 -5.23
CA SER A 9 28.76 12.51 -4.11
C SER A 9 28.54 11.47 -3.02
N ARG A 10 29.62 10.75 -2.62
CA ARG A 10 29.60 9.92 -1.40
C ARG A 10 29.95 10.78 -0.18
N ILE A 11 28.95 11.11 0.62
CA ILE A 11 29.16 11.62 1.98
C ILE A 11 29.60 10.43 2.85
N LEU A 12 30.80 10.50 3.42
CA LEU A 12 31.35 9.47 4.31
C LEU A 12 30.79 9.65 5.73
N TRP A 13 29.97 8.69 6.18
CA TRP A 13 29.52 8.61 7.57
C TRP A 13 30.44 7.70 8.39
N GLU A 14 31.62 8.19 8.74
CA GLU A 14 32.53 7.50 9.67
C GLU A 14 32.13 7.71 11.13
N LYS A 15 31.17 6.92 11.61
CA LYS A 15 31.07 6.53 13.03
C LYS A 15 30.77 5.04 13.11
N GLY A 16 31.65 4.29 13.80
CA GLY A 16 31.62 2.83 13.79
C GLY A 16 30.35 2.24 14.38
N LEU A 17 29.87 1.14 13.79
CA LEU A 17 28.82 0.32 14.39
C LEU A 17 29.30 -0.24 15.74
N PRO A 18 28.45 -0.24 16.79
CA PRO A 18 28.72 -1.03 17.98
C PRO A 18 28.64 -2.53 17.67
N ASP A 19 29.47 -3.31 18.35
CA ASP A 19 29.52 -4.77 18.26
C ASP A 19 28.16 -5.43 18.52
N LEU A 20 27.57 -6.01 17.47
CA LEU A 20 26.23 -6.60 17.47
C LEU A 20 26.13 -7.96 18.16
N GLN A 21 27.24 -8.60 18.55
CA GLN A 21 27.21 -9.92 19.21
C GLN A 21 26.65 -9.88 20.65
N LYS A 22 26.38 -8.69 21.20
CA LYS A 22 26.00 -8.49 22.62
C LYS A 22 24.50 -8.32 22.89
N LEU A 23 23.63 -8.57 21.90
CA LEU A 23 22.18 -8.39 22.01
C LEU A 23 21.35 -9.69 21.97
N THR A 24 21.95 -10.84 21.71
CA THR A 24 21.24 -12.12 21.54
C THR A 24 21.13 -12.92 22.84
N ALA A 25 20.44 -12.38 23.84
CA ALA A 25 20.15 -13.09 25.10
C ALA A 25 18.69 -12.91 25.54
N ALA A 26 18.10 -14.00 26.07
CA ALA A 26 16.77 -14.07 26.72
C ALA A 26 15.51 -13.86 25.85
N VAL A 27 15.19 -14.84 24.99
CA VAL A 27 13.78 -15.24 24.71
C VAL A 27 13.69 -16.78 24.69
N PRO A 28 12.98 -17.43 25.64
CA PRO A 28 12.72 -18.87 25.57
C PRO A 28 11.61 -19.20 24.54
N ALA A 29 11.78 -20.31 23.81
CA ALA A 29 10.74 -20.84 22.93
C ALA A 29 9.75 -21.72 23.69
N VAL A 30 8.45 -21.62 23.37
CA VAL A 30 7.40 -22.54 23.85
C VAL A 30 6.68 -23.13 22.66
N ILE A 31 6.73 -24.46 22.53
CA ILE A 31 6.09 -25.22 21.45
C ILE A 31 4.80 -25.85 21.98
N GLY A 32 3.65 -25.43 21.46
CA GLY A 32 2.35 -26.05 21.73
C GLY A 32 1.89 -26.89 20.55
N ARG A 33 1.87 -28.22 20.69
CA ARG A 33 1.27 -29.15 19.73
C ARG A 33 -0.11 -29.58 20.24
N CYS A 34 -1.15 -29.40 19.42
CA CYS A 34 -2.43 -30.09 19.58
C CYS A 34 -2.73 -30.92 18.33
N GLN A 35 -3.36 -32.08 18.51
CA GLN A 35 -3.76 -33.00 17.44
C GLN A 35 -5.18 -33.52 17.72
N HIS A 36 -5.96 -33.67 16.65
CA HIS A 36 -7.17 -34.49 16.44
C HIS A 36 -8.14 -34.80 17.60
N SER A 37 -9.42 -34.57 17.32
CA SER A 37 -10.51 -35.47 17.75
C SER A 37 -11.54 -35.59 16.63
N ASP A 38 -11.59 -36.75 15.96
CA ASP A 38 -12.57 -37.02 14.91
C ASP A 38 -13.89 -37.54 15.49
N THR A 39 -15.02 -37.04 14.99
CA THR A 39 -16.33 -37.70 15.09
C THR A 39 -17.12 -37.46 13.81
N GLY A 40 -17.23 -38.48 12.95
CA GLY A 40 -18.15 -38.47 11.81
C GLY A 40 -19.44 -39.24 12.12
N HIS A 41 -20.44 -39.14 11.24
CA HIS A 41 -21.45 -40.18 10.97
C HIS A 41 -22.06 -39.99 9.57
N GLY A 42 -22.62 -41.06 9.00
CA GLY A 42 -23.06 -41.14 7.60
C GLY A 42 -24.47 -40.59 7.29
N PRO A 43 -24.88 -40.61 6.02
CA PRO A 43 -26.09 -39.92 5.53
C PRO A 43 -27.37 -40.75 5.59
N GLY A 44 -28.52 -40.06 5.55
CA GLY A 44 -29.85 -40.61 5.29
C GLY A 44 -30.63 -39.73 4.31
N SER A 45 -31.53 -40.33 3.53
CA SER A 45 -32.30 -39.64 2.48
C SER A 45 -33.74 -40.15 2.40
N SER A 46 -34.71 -39.25 2.26
CA SER A 46 -36.09 -39.54 1.84
C SER A 46 -36.84 -38.28 1.39
N ASN A 47 -37.89 -38.46 0.59
CA ASN A 47 -38.68 -37.38 -0.03
C ASN A 47 -39.90 -36.95 0.83
N GLY A 48 -40.43 -35.74 0.60
CA GLY A 48 -41.71 -35.31 1.18
C GLY A 48 -42.34 -34.09 0.50
N THR A 49 -43.40 -34.31 -0.28
CA THR A 49 -44.40 -33.32 -0.74
C THR A 49 -45.27 -32.87 0.47
N THR A 50 -46.07 -31.78 0.51
CA THR A 50 -46.95 -31.07 -0.46
C THR A 50 -47.36 -29.71 0.15
N GLY A 51 -47.81 -28.72 -0.65
CA GLY A 51 -48.50 -27.53 -0.10
C GLY A 51 -48.79 -26.36 -1.06
N THR A 52 -50.04 -26.30 -1.52
CA THR A 52 -50.86 -25.21 -2.11
C THR A 52 -50.59 -23.78 -1.54
N THR A 53 -50.84 -22.63 -2.20
CA THR A 53 -51.72 -22.20 -3.33
C THR A 53 -50.97 -21.18 -4.28
N GLN A 54 -51.52 -20.38 -5.23
CA GLN A 54 -52.89 -20.10 -5.73
C GLN A 54 -52.98 -19.54 -7.18
N ASP A 55 -54.02 -19.96 -7.90
CA ASP A 55 -54.98 -19.23 -8.78
C ASP A 55 -55.11 -17.67 -8.70
N VAL A 56 -55.53 -16.88 -9.72
CA VAL A 56 -55.77 -17.04 -11.19
C VAL A 56 -55.64 -15.65 -11.89
N HIS A 57 -55.31 -15.59 -13.20
CA HIS A 57 -56.13 -14.99 -14.29
C HIS A 57 -55.34 -14.54 -15.54
N SER A 58 -55.97 -14.68 -16.73
CA SER A 58 -55.38 -14.39 -18.05
C SER A 58 -56.46 -13.90 -19.03
N GLN A 59 -56.23 -12.80 -19.77
CA GLN A 59 -56.90 -12.40 -21.03
C GLN A 59 -56.37 -11.03 -21.51
N PRO A 60 -56.56 -10.60 -22.78
CA PRO A 60 -56.23 -11.29 -24.04
C PRO A 60 -55.34 -10.41 -24.96
N ALA A 61 -55.06 -10.87 -26.20
CA ALA A 61 -54.25 -10.14 -27.17
C ALA A 61 -55.06 -9.27 -28.16
N HIS A 62 -54.43 -8.21 -28.69
CA HIS A 62 -54.88 -7.41 -29.85
C HIS A 62 -53.69 -7.12 -30.79
N ALA A 63 -53.96 -6.74 -32.05
CA ALA A 63 -52.99 -6.87 -33.15
C ALA A 63 -52.77 -5.62 -34.04
N HIS A 64 -51.53 -5.51 -34.53
CA HIS A 64 -51.05 -4.87 -35.77
C HIS A 64 -51.29 -3.37 -36.11
N ASN A 65 -50.15 -2.65 -36.11
CA ASN A 65 -49.65 -1.74 -37.17
C ASN A 65 -50.35 -0.36 -37.37
N PRO A 66 -49.72 0.65 -38.04
CA PRO A 66 -48.45 0.62 -38.78
C PRO A 66 -47.37 1.67 -38.36
N THR A 67 -46.22 1.61 -39.05
CA THR A 67 -44.99 2.39 -38.83
C THR A 67 -45.01 3.80 -39.45
N PRO A 68 -44.49 4.85 -38.76
CA PRO A 68 -44.07 6.11 -39.39
C PRO A 68 -42.59 6.05 -39.82
N ALA A 69 -42.26 6.62 -40.98
CA ALA A 69 -40.95 6.44 -41.61
C ALA A 69 -39.85 7.40 -41.11
N GLY A 70 -38.60 6.91 -41.14
CA GLY A 70 -37.44 7.68 -41.57
C GLY A 70 -36.97 8.86 -40.71
N LYS A 71 -36.19 8.56 -39.66
CA LYS A 71 -35.05 9.42 -39.28
C LYS A 71 -33.79 8.57 -39.29
N GLN A 72 -32.78 8.99 -40.04
CA GLN A 72 -31.47 8.33 -40.04
C GLN A 72 -30.82 8.57 -38.69
N HIS A 73 -30.71 7.53 -37.87
CA HIS A 73 -29.93 7.57 -36.63
C HIS A 73 -28.45 7.60 -37.01
N VAL A 74 -27.87 8.79 -37.10
CA VAL A 74 -26.43 8.95 -37.23
C VAL A 74 -25.79 8.36 -35.98
N ASP A 75 -25.19 7.17 -36.11
CA ASP A 75 -24.55 6.46 -35.00
C ASP A 75 -23.23 7.15 -34.66
N THR A 76 -23.32 8.31 -33.99
CA THR A 76 -22.19 9.01 -33.37
C THR A 76 -21.70 8.22 -32.15
N ARG A 77 -21.15 7.04 -32.41
CA ARG A 77 -20.14 6.43 -31.55
C ARG A 77 -18.98 7.40 -31.55
N SER A 78 -18.84 8.16 -30.47
CA SER A 78 -17.62 8.89 -30.18
C SER A 78 -16.47 7.89 -30.25
N GLN A 79 -15.63 8.01 -31.28
CA GLN A 79 -14.46 7.17 -31.44
C GLN A 79 -13.52 7.49 -30.29
N GLN A 80 -13.59 6.66 -29.24
CA GLN A 80 -12.73 6.75 -28.08
C GLN A 80 -11.29 6.60 -28.57
N LEU A 81 -10.56 7.72 -28.65
CA LEU A 81 -9.16 7.72 -29.07
C LEU A 81 -8.38 6.78 -28.13
N PRO A 82 -7.42 5.99 -28.66
CA PRO A 82 -6.62 5.09 -27.83
C PRO A 82 -6.02 5.84 -26.64
N LEU A 83 -6.18 5.29 -25.44
CA LEU A 83 -5.61 5.87 -24.23
C LEU A 83 -4.10 5.64 -24.25
N THR A 84 -3.34 6.63 -24.74
CA THR A 84 -1.88 6.65 -24.64
C THR A 84 -1.47 7.09 -23.24
N ASP A 85 -0.37 6.54 -22.72
CA ASP A 85 0.14 6.91 -21.39
C ASP A 85 0.55 8.39 -21.30
N ASP A 86 0.84 9.06 -22.42
CA ASP A 86 1.07 10.52 -22.45
C ASP A 86 -0.19 11.34 -22.07
N LEU A 87 -1.39 10.83 -22.39
CA LEU A 87 -2.67 11.49 -22.10
C LEU A 87 -3.25 11.06 -20.75
N MET A 88 -3.04 9.80 -20.36
CA MET A 88 -3.54 9.24 -19.09
C MET A 88 -2.43 8.53 -18.30
N PRO A 89 -1.36 9.25 -17.90
CA PRO A 89 -0.19 8.67 -17.26
C PRO A 89 -0.56 8.02 -15.93
N ARG A 90 -0.06 6.81 -15.69
CA ARG A 90 -0.32 6.05 -14.46
C ARG A 90 0.26 6.72 -13.22
N LEU A 91 1.43 7.35 -13.37
CA LEU A 91 2.22 7.99 -12.32
C LEU A 91 2.68 9.39 -12.76
N ILE A 92 2.76 10.35 -11.84
CA ILE A 92 3.30 11.71 -12.04
C ILE A 92 4.10 12.18 -10.82
N ASP A 93 5.09 13.07 -11.04
CA ASP A 93 5.71 13.88 -9.98
C ASP A 93 5.12 15.30 -10.01
N ARG A 94 4.95 15.94 -8.84
CA ARG A 94 4.36 17.28 -8.70
C ARG A 94 4.87 18.01 -7.45
N ARG A 95 6.13 18.46 -7.52
CA ARG A 95 6.83 19.26 -6.49
C ARG A 95 6.30 20.70 -6.39
N ASN A 96 5.01 20.86 -6.09
CA ASN A 96 4.32 22.16 -6.13
C ASN A 96 4.32 22.88 -4.77
N GLY A 97 4.90 24.09 -4.74
CA GLY A 97 5.00 24.96 -3.57
C GLY A 97 6.33 24.84 -2.84
N GLN A 98 6.34 25.14 -1.53
CA GLN A 98 7.51 25.01 -0.65
C GLN A 98 7.26 23.95 0.42
N LYS A 99 8.32 23.29 0.91
CA LYS A 99 8.22 22.39 2.07
C LYS A 99 7.65 23.15 3.28
N VAL A 100 6.75 22.53 4.03
CA VAL A 100 6.23 23.11 5.28
C VAL A 100 7.21 22.88 6.42
N LYS A 101 7.12 23.70 7.49
CA LYS A 101 7.79 23.38 8.75
C LYS A 101 7.27 22.02 9.26
N PRO A 102 8.15 21.04 9.53
CA PRO A 102 7.73 19.73 10.04
C PRO A 102 7.30 19.76 11.50
N THR A 103 6.62 18.69 11.92
CA THR A 103 6.25 18.47 13.34
C THR A 103 7.46 18.09 14.20
N PHE A 104 8.44 17.42 13.61
CA PHE A 104 9.65 16.88 14.26
C PHE A 104 10.92 17.37 13.55
N SER A 105 12.07 17.29 14.22
CA SER A 105 13.37 17.51 13.58
C SER A 105 13.67 16.47 12.49
N VAL A 106 14.59 16.79 11.58
CA VAL A 106 15.06 15.83 10.56
C VAL A 106 15.83 14.70 11.23
N GLU A 107 16.55 15.01 12.30
CA GLU A 107 17.29 14.12 13.17
C GLU A 107 16.37 13.09 13.85
N GLU A 108 15.21 13.52 14.38
CA GLU A 108 14.20 12.64 14.97
C GLU A 108 13.52 11.75 13.92
N LEU A 109 13.24 12.27 12.73
CA LEU A 109 12.70 11.47 11.62
C LEU A 109 13.73 10.44 11.12
N GLN A 110 15.00 10.81 10.99
CA GLN A 110 16.08 9.89 10.65
C GLN A 110 16.26 8.82 11.74
N ARG A 111 16.24 9.20 13.02
CA ARG A 111 16.29 8.27 14.16
C ARG A 111 15.10 7.29 14.21
N LYS A 112 13.95 7.62 13.61
CA LYS A 112 12.84 6.67 13.41
C LYS A 112 13.16 5.71 12.26
N LEU A 113 13.59 6.24 11.12
CA LEU A 113 13.98 5.47 9.92
C LEU A 113 15.12 4.48 10.20
N ASP A 114 16.14 4.88 10.98
CA ASP A 114 17.27 4.01 11.35
C ASP A 114 16.85 2.84 12.23
N LYS A 115 15.93 3.06 13.18
CA LYS A 115 15.35 1.98 14.00
C LYS A 115 14.54 1.01 13.15
N LEU A 116 13.82 1.50 12.14
CA LEU A 116 13.10 0.65 11.19
C LEU A 116 14.09 -0.17 10.33
N ARG A 117 15.14 0.45 9.79
CA ARG A 117 16.16 -0.24 8.98
C ARG A 117 16.97 -1.26 9.78
N ALA A 118 17.28 -0.98 11.05
CA ALA A 118 17.87 -1.95 11.97
C ALA A 118 16.93 -3.14 12.24
N LEU A 119 15.63 -2.88 12.45
CA LEU A 119 14.61 -3.92 12.57
C LEU A 119 14.52 -4.77 11.30
N MET A 120 14.48 -4.14 10.12
CA MET A 120 14.44 -4.79 8.80
C MET A 120 15.62 -5.75 8.62
N LEU A 121 16.85 -5.27 8.84
CA LEU A 121 18.07 -6.09 8.80
C LEU A 121 17.99 -7.28 9.78
N SER A 122 17.59 -7.04 11.03
CA SER A 122 17.47 -8.12 12.04
C SER A 122 16.36 -9.14 11.75
N SER A 123 15.46 -8.83 10.81
CA SER A 123 14.30 -9.65 10.45
C SER A 123 14.37 -10.26 9.04
N ASN A 124 15.45 -10.01 8.29
CA ASN A 124 15.60 -10.34 6.86
C ASN A 124 14.45 -9.78 5.98
N ILE A 125 14.12 -8.49 6.19
CA ILE A 125 13.11 -7.76 5.41
C ILE A 125 13.81 -6.76 4.48
N ASP A 126 13.67 -6.94 3.17
CA ASP A 126 14.38 -6.13 2.17
C ASP A 126 13.69 -4.79 1.90
N ALA A 127 12.35 -4.81 1.93
CA ALA A 127 11.49 -3.66 1.74
C ALA A 127 10.32 -3.68 2.73
N VAL A 128 9.77 -2.51 3.03
CA VAL A 128 8.53 -2.32 3.80
C VAL A 128 7.57 -1.46 3.00
N LEU A 129 6.30 -1.87 2.97
CA LEU A 129 5.18 -1.04 2.52
C LEU A 129 4.23 -0.83 3.69
N PHE A 130 4.21 0.39 4.22
CA PHE A 130 3.13 0.83 5.10
C PHE A 130 1.95 1.32 4.28
N THR A 131 0.74 1.00 4.72
CA THR A 131 -0.54 1.53 4.21
C THR A 131 -1.28 2.38 5.24
N SER A 132 -0.94 2.26 6.53
CA SER A 132 -1.69 2.89 7.62
C SER A 132 -1.38 4.37 7.82
N TYR A 133 -2.40 5.14 8.20
CA TYR A 133 -2.28 6.54 8.64
C TYR A 133 -1.16 6.74 9.66
N HIS A 134 -1.03 5.78 10.58
CA HIS A 134 -0.24 5.95 11.78
C HIS A 134 1.24 5.61 11.59
N ASN A 135 1.59 4.65 10.71
CA ASN A 135 3.00 4.40 10.38
C ASN A 135 3.48 5.35 9.27
N ILE A 136 2.66 5.65 8.24
CA ILE A 136 3.02 6.64 7.21
C ILE A 136 3.35 7.99 7.88
N ASN A 137 2.45 8.53 8.70
CA ASN A 137 2.71 9.80 9.40
C ASN A 137 3.90 9.72 10.38
N TYR A 138 4.13 8.58 11.05
CA TYR A 138 5.25 8.44 12.00
C TYR A 138 6.62 8.58 11.33
N TYR A 139 6.79 8.02 10.13
CA TYR A 139 8.08 7.99 9.44
C TYR A 139 8.30 9.16 8.46
N CYS A 140 7.26 9.77 7.89
CA CYS A 140 7.44 10.84 6.89
C CYS A 140 6.74 12.19 7.18
N ASP A 141 6.06 12.37 8.32
CA ASP A 141 5.35 13.60 8.71
C ASP A 141 4.21 14.01 7.74
N PHE A 142 3.67 13.05 6.98
CA PHE A 142 2.52 13.20 6.10
C PHE A 142 1.34 12.35 6.62
N LEU A 143 0.28 13.04 7.05
CA LEU A 143 -1.04 12.45 7.29
C LEU A 143 -1.90 12.64 6.03
N TYR A 144 -2.27 11.54 5.38
CA TYR A 144 -3.06 11.52 4.15
C TYR A 144 -4.57 11.58 4.42
N CYS A 145 -5.36 11.83 3.37
CA CYS A 145 -6.82 11.68 3.40
C CYS A 145 -7.22 10.54 2.46
N ALA A 146 -7.72 9.42 3.00
CA ALA A 146 -8.02 8.24 2.18
C ALA A 146 -9.09 8.54 1.12
N PHE A 147 -10.28 8.98 1.54
CA PHE A 147 -11.44 9.18 0.63
C PHE A 147 -11.65 7.99 -0.35
N GLY A 148 -11.56 6.75 0.18
CA GLY A 148 -11.67 5.51 -0.60
C GLY A 148 -10.43 5.09 -1.40
N ARG A 149 -9.32 5.84 -1.31
CA ARG A 149 -8.06 5.58 -2.03
C ARG A 149 -6.97 4.99 -1.13
N PRO A 150 -6.16 4.03 -1.62
CA PRO A 150 -4.97 3.55 -0.94
C PRO A 150 -3.85 4.60 -0.96
N TYR A 151 -3.05 4.61 0.10
CA TYR A 151 -1.81 5.39 0.23
C TYR A 151 -0.69 4.45 0.69
N GLY A 152 0.56 4.85 0.44
CA GLY A 152 1.71 3.99 0.68
C GLY A 152 2.94 4.76 1.11
N LEU A 153 3.75 4.12 1.96
CA LEU A 153 5.13 4.53 2.20
C LEU A 153 6.02 3.29 2.00
N VAL A 154 6.76 3.28 0.89
CA VAL A 154 7.76 2.26 0.60
C VAL A 154 9.09 2.69 1.22
N ILE A 155 9.70 1.78 1.99
CA ILE A 155 11.03 1.98 2.59
C ILE A 155 11.90 0.77 2.27
N THR A 156 13.06 1.04 1.71
CA THR A 156 14.17 0.08 1.52
C THR A 156 15.38 0.55 2.31
N MET A 157 16.48 -0.21 2.28
CA MET A 157 17.74 0.18 2.93
C MET A 157 18.36 1.47 2.37
N ASP A 158 18.14 1.75 1.09
CA ASP A 158 18.64 2.92 0.36
C ASP A 158 17.59 4.06 0.24
N LYS A 159 16.31 3.73 0.03
CA LYS A 159 15.27 4.70 -0.37
C LYS A 159 14.07 4.76 0.57
N VAL A 160 13.34 5.87 0.47
CA VAL A 160 12.05 6.18 1.11
C VAL A 160 11.18 6.86 0.04
N LEU A 161 9.98 6.34 -0.22
CA LEU A 161 9.06 6.83 -1.24
C LEU A 161 7.62 6.88 -0.71
N VAL A 162 7.03 8.07 -0.65
CA VAL A 162 5.58 8.23 -0.47
C VAL A 162 4.87 7.98 -1.79
N ILE A 163 3.84 7.12 -1.77
CA ILE A 163 2.90 6.88 -2.86
C ILE A 163 1.55 7.47 -2.44
N ALA A 164 1.12 8.51 -3.13
CA ALA A 164 -0.14 9.23 -2.84
C ALA A 164 -1.00 9.37 -4.10
N SER A 165 -2.27 9.78 -3.94
CA SER A 165 -3.12 10.07 -5.10
C SER A 165 -2.85 11.46 -5.68
N ALA A 166 -2.94 11.59 -7.01
CA ALA A 166 -2.78 12.84 -7.73
C ALA A 166 -3.75 13.97 -7.30
N ILE A 167 -4.84 13.64 -6.59
CA ILE A 167 -5.80 14.60 -6.04
C ILE A 167 -5.19 15.51 -4.97
N ASP A 168 -4.24 15.02 -4.17
CA ASP A 168 -3.55 15.81 -3.13
C ASP A 168 -2.54 16.82 -3.73
N GLY A 169 -2.23 16.67 -5.02
CA GLY A 169 -1.28 17.50 -5.75
C GLY A 169 0.08 17.56 -5.04
N GLY A 170 0.59 18.76 -4.80
CA GLY A 170 1.89 18.93 -4.13
C GLY A 170 1.87 18.74 -2.60
N GLN A 171 0.73 18.51 -1.94
CA GLN A 171 0.66 18.43 -0.48
C GLN A 171 1.59 17.35 0.12
N PRO A 172 1.59 16.09 -0.38
CA PRO A 172 2.38 15.02 0.21
C PRO A 172 3.88 15.32 0.12
N TRP A 173 4.31 15.86 -1.02
CA TRP A 173 5.69 16.30 -1.23
C TRP A 173 6.07 17.48 -0.31
N ARG A 174 5.15 18.43 -0.06
CA ARG A 174 5.42 19.55 0.87
C ARG A 174 5.59 19.08 2.32
N ARG A 175 4.91 18.01 2.74
CA ARG A 175 4.97 17.43 4.09
C ARG A 175 6.16 16.48 4.29
N THR A 176 6.43 15.62 3.32
CA THR A 176 7.52 14.63 3.38
C THR A 176 8.88 15.30 3.57
N GLN A 177 9.55 15.10 4.71
CA GLN A 177 10.88 15.69 4.95
C GLN A 177 12.01 14.83 4.38
N ILE A 178 11.95 13.51 4.61
CA ILE A 178 12.94 12.54 4.15
C ILE A 178 12.31 11.66 3.06
N GLY A 179 12.98 11.54 1.92
CA GLY A 179 12.55 10.69 0.81
C GLY A 179 11.86 11.40 -0.35
N GLU A 180 11.45 10.59 -1.31
CA GLU A 180 10.80 10.98 -2.56
C GLU A 180 9.28 10.88 -2.47
N ASN A 181 8.58 11.36 -3.50
CA ASN A 181 7.13 11.25 -3.63
C ASN A 181 6.79 10.89 -5.07
N VAL A 182 5.82 9.99 -5.25
CA VAL A 182 5.15 9.74 -6.53
C VAL A 182 3.64 9.83 -6.33
N LEU A 183 2.95 10.44 -7.30
CA LEU A 183 1.50 10.50 -7.31
C LEU A 183 0.96 9.53 -8.36
N TYR A 184 0.07 8.64 -7.97
CA TYR A 184 -0.65 7.78 -8.91
C TYR A 184 -1.96 8.46 -9.35
N THR A 185 -2.42 8.20 -10.58
CA THR A 185 -3.65 8.82 -11.12
C THR A 185 -4.85 7.87 -11.05
N ASP A 186 -6.06 8.43 -11.00
CA ASP A 186 -7.31 7.65 -11.01
C ASP A 186 -7.72 7.18 -12.44
N TRP A 187 -6.91 7.44 -13.49
CA TRP A 187 -7.25 7.16 -14.89
C TRP A 187 -7.33 5.66 -15.22
N GLN A 188 -6.52 4.84 -14.56
CA GLN A 188 -6.45 3.39 -14.77
C GLN A 188 -6.58 2.69 -13.42
N ARG A 189 -7.21 1.51 -13.39
CA ARG A 189 -7.36 0.74 -12.14
C ARG A 189 -6.00 0.31 -11.61
N ASP A 190 -5.92 0.23 -10.28
CA ASP A 190 -4.79 -0.31 -9.53
C ASP A 190 -3.43 0.39 -9.81
N ASN A 191 -3.48 1.65 -10.24
CA ASN A 191 -2.30 2.53 -10.41
C ASN A 191 -1.45 2.69 -9.15
N PHE A 192 -2.05 2.56 -7.96
CA PHE A 192 -1.31 2.44 -6.70
C PHE A 192 -0.40 1.21 -6.65
N TYR A 193 -0.92 0.03 -7.00
CA TYR A 193 -0.14 -1.22 -6.99
C TYR A 193 0.89 -1.25 -8.13
N HIS A 194 0.61 -0.56 -9.24
CA HIS A 194 1.62 -0.28 -10.25
C HIS A 194 2.76 0.60 -9.70
N ALA A 195 2.49 1.65 -8.92
CA ALA A 195 3.55 2.43 -8.27
C ALA A 195 4.43 1.58 -7.34
N VAL A 196 3.81 0.69 -6.55
CA VAL A 196 4.53 -0.28 -5.69
C VAL A 196 5.38 -1.24 -6.52
N GLN A 197 4.84 -1.76 -7.63
CA GLN A 197 5.57 -2.62 -8.56
C GLN A 197 6.76 -1.91 -9.20
N THR A 198 6.60 -0.67 -9.69
CA THR A 198 7.67 0.13 -10.29
C THR A 198 8.82 0.40 -9.32
N GLU A 199 8.54 0.56 -8.03
CA GLU A 199 9.57 0.79 -7.01
C GLU A 199 10.28 -0.48 -6.52
N LEU A 200 9.63 -1.65 -6.58
CA LEU A 200 10.14 -2.89 -5.97
C LEU A 200 10.59 -3.98 -6.97
N ALA A 201 9.93 -4.10 -8.12
CA ALA A 201 10.19 -5.20 -9.06
C ALA A 201 11.60 -5.09 -9.69
N GLY A 202 12.19 -6.26 -10.01
CA GLY A 202 13.51 -6.34 -10.64
C GLY A 202 14.71 -5.96 -9.77
N ARG A 203 14.50 -5.49 -8.52
CA ARG A 203 15.58 -5.07 -7.59
C ARG A 203 16.24 -6.21 -6.81
N GLY A 204 15.79 -7.46 -7.00
CA GLY A 204 16.31 -8.63 -6.27
C GLY A 204 15.89 -8.70 -4.78
N LEU A 205 14.88 -7.90 -4.40
CA LEU A 205 14.29 -7.87 -3.06
C LEU A 205 13.33 -9.07 -2.93
N MET A 206 13.42 -9.85 -1.85
CA MET A 206 12.69 -11.11 -1.67
C MET A 206 11.61 -11.03 -0.60
N THR A 207 11.80 -10.20 0.44
CA THR A 207 10.87 -10.07 1.57
C THR A 207 10.28 -8.66 1.66
N LEU A 208 8.94 -8.56 1.61
CA LEU A 208 8.17 -7.33 1.79
C LEU A 208 7.43 -7.35 3.14
N GLY A 209 7.82 -6.45 4.06
CA GLY A 209 7.08 -6.18 5.29
C GLY A 209 5.82 -5.37 5.02
N VAL A 210 4.67 -5.85 5.52
CA VAL A 210 3.35 -5.22 5.34
C VAL A 210 2.52 -5.28 6.63
N GLU A 211 1.56 -4.37 6.78
CA GLU A 211 0.74 -4.24 7.98
C GLU A 211 -0.46 -5.21 7.94
N PHE A 212 -0.29 -6.44 8.46
CA PHE A 212 -1.36 -7.45 8.55
C PHE A 212 -2.53 -7.03 9.47
N ASP A 213 -2.38 -5.94 10.22
CA ASP A 213 -3.38 -5.32 11.10
C ASP A 213 -4.08 -4.09 10.49
N ASP A 214 -3.69 -3.65 9.29
CA ASP A 214 -4.29 -2.52 8.54
C ASP A 214 -4.77 -2.93 7.13
N MET A 215 -4.02 -3.80 6.45
CA MET A 215 -4.23 -4.14 5.04
C MET A 215 -5.47 -5.01 4.81
N THR A 216 -6.35 -4.59 3.89
CA THR A 216 -7.56 -5.34 3.51
C THR A 216 -7.23 -6.56 2.64
N LEU A 217 -8.14 -7.54 2.59
CA LEU A 217 -7.98 -8.75 1.76
C LEU A 217 -7.91 -8.42 0.25
N ASP A 218 -8.66 -7.44 -0.23
CA ASP A 218 -8.55 -6.92 -1.60
C ASP A 218 -7.17 -6.31 -1.87
N GLY A 219 -6.68 -5.47 -0.94
CA GLY A 219 -5.36 -4.85 -1.07
C GLY A 219 -4.22 -5.86 -1.02
N PHE A 220 -4.31 -6.86 -0.14
CA PHE A 220 -3.35 -7.97 -0.07
C PHE A 220 -3.38 -8.82 -1.36
N THR A 221 -4.55 -9.07 -1.93
CA THR A 221 -4.70 -9.79 -3.20
C THR A 221 -4.04 -9.01 -4.35
N LYS A 222 -4.34 -7.71 -4.47
CA LYS A 222 -3.73 -6.83 -5.48
C LYS A 222 -2.24 -6.64 -5.31
N LEU A 223 -1.73 -6.60 -4.07
CA LEU A 223 -0.30 -6.55 -3.79
C LEU A 223 0.42 -7.84 -4.20
N ASN A 224 -0.22 -9.01 -4.05
CA ASN A 224 0.33 -10.27 -4.54
C ASN A 224 0.37 -10.35 -6.07
N LEU A 225 -0.59 -9.75 -6.78
CA LEU A 225 -0.49 -9.56 -8.23
C LEU A 225 0.57 -8.50 -8.62
N ALA A 226 0.67 -7.44 -7.82
CA ALA A 226 1.63 -6.35 -7.93
C ALA A 226 3.10 -6.82 -7.94
N VAL A 227 3.47 -7.60 -6.93
CA VAL A 227 4.83 -8.13 -6.70
C VAL A 227 4.75 -9.62 -6.32
N PRO A 228 4.56 -10.54 -7.28
CA PRO A 228 4.32 -11.95 -6.99
C PRO A 228 5.51 -12.65 -6.34
N ASP A 229 6.74 -12.32 -6.76
CA ASP A 229 7.97 -13.00 -6.36
C ASP A 229 8.42 -12.69 -4.91
N MET A 230 7.83 -11.67 -4.27
CA MET A 230 8.16 -11.28 -2.90
C MET A 230 7.31 -12.04 -1.87
N GLN A 231 7.93 -12.60 -0.82
CA GLN A 231 7.24 -13.09 0.37
C GLN A 231 6.73 -11.92 1.21
N LYS A 232 5.47 -11.97 1.69
CA LYS A 232 4.87 -10.92 2.53
C LYS A 232 4.96 -11.34 4.01
N VAL A 233 5.37 -10.43 4.90
CA VAL A 233 5.53 -10.68 6.35
C VAL A 233 4.98 -9.52 7.18
N ASP A 234 4.59 -9.77 8.44
CA ASP A 234 4.05 -8.75 9.34
C ASP A 234 5.12 -7.71 9.77
N ILE A 235 4.88 -6.44 9.47
CA ILE A 235 5.66 -5.30 9.99
C ILE A 235 4.86 -4.42 10.99
N GLY A 236 3.55 -4.64 11.11
CA GLY A 236 2.66 -3.88 11.99
C GLY A 236 3.02 -4.07 13.47
N LYS A 237 2.98 -5.32 13.96
CA LYS A 237 3.33 -5.62 15.37
C LYS A 237 4.80 -5.29 15.71
N PRO A 238 5.79 -5.56 14.83
CA PRO A 238 7.16 -5.09 15.05
C PRO A 238 7.30 -3.57 15.17
N THR A 239 6.66 -2.79 14.30
CA THR A 239 6.77 -1.31 14.32
C THR A 239 5.94 -0.65 15.42
N MET A 240 4.81 -1.25 15.81
CA MET A 240 4.10 -0.88 17.03
C MET A 240 5.05 -0.93 18.24
N ARG A 241 5.85 -2.00 18.40
CA ARG A 241 6.83 -2.11 19.49
C ARG A 241 7.90 -1.00 19.45
N LEU A 242 8.35 -0.58 18.27
CA LEU A 242 9.25 0.58 18.14
C LEU A 242 8.59 1.89 18.60
N ARG A 243 7.29 2.07 18.30
CA ARG A 243 6.50 3.28 18.61
C ARG A 243 6.03 3.38 20.07
N MET A 244 6.16 2.33 20.88
CA MET A 244 5.79 2.35 22.31
C MET A 244 6.70 3.26 23.16
N LYS A 245 8.00 3.33 22.83
CA LYS A 245 8.98 4.16 23.55
C LYS A 245 9.16 5.50 22.85
N LYS A 246 8.60 6.54 23.45
CA LYS A 246 8.60 7.92 22.94
C LYS A 246 9.98 8.58 23.04
N SER A 247 10.31 9.41 22.05
CA SER A 247 11.43 10.36 22.11
C SER A 247 11.08 11.59 22.94
N ASP A 248 12.09 12.39 23.27
CA ASP A 248 11.89 13.66 23.97
C ASP A 248 11.06 14.65 23.12
N GLU A 249 11.18 14.63 21.79
CA GLU A 249 10.31 15.41 20.89
C GLU A 249 8.86 14.89 20.87
N GLU A 250 8.64 13.57 20.84
CA GLU A 250 7.28 13.01 20.97
C GLU A 250 6.67 13.39 22.34
N ILE A 251 7.44 13.34 23.42
CA ILE A 251 6.99 13.72 24.77
C ILE A 251 6.73 15.24 24.87
N ALA A 252 7.56 16.07 24.25
CA ALA A 252 7.37 17.52 24.19
C ALA A 252 6.08 17.87 23.44
N LEU A 253 5.85 17.28 22.27
CA LEU A 253 4.62 17.47 21.49
C LEU A 253 3.38 17.04 22.27
N ILE A 254 3.42 15.88 22.93
CA ILE A 254 2.31 15.36 23.75
C ILE A 254 1.97 16.30 24.93
N ARG A 255 2.94 17.07 25.45
CA ARG A 255 2.73 18.07 26.52
C ARG A 255 2.20 19.42 26.02
N CYS A 256 2.09 19.61 24.70
CA CYS A 256 1.58 20.84 24.08
C CYS A 256 0.14 20.68 23.52
N VAL A 257 -0.54 19.58 23.86
CA VAL A 257 -1.93 19.25 23.48
C VAL A 257 -2.80 19.22 24.73
#